data_AF-A0A5J5FEN2-F1
#
_entry.id   AF-A0A5J5FEN2-F1
#
_cell.length_a   1.000
_cell.length_b   1.000
_cell.length_c   1.000
_cell.angle_alpha   90.00
_cell.angle_beta   90.00
_cell.angle_gamma   90.00
#
_symmetry.space_group_name_H-M   'P 1'
#
loop_
_entity.id
_entity.type
_entity.pdbx_description
1 polymer ?
#
loop_
_entity_poly.entity_id
_entity_poly.type
_entity_poly.pdbx_seq_one_letter_code
_entity_poly.pdbx_strand_id
1 'polypeptide(L)'
;MMIYIFGSITLILYTLIIKPIALMYHEPISQMTSPVFGNYGRYLFSLEAFTLIVMIASLVLYGISMYHNHTRNGKVSMRTIIAPLILYVFAFALLGVSGF
;
A
#
# COMPACT_ATOMS: atom_id res chain seq x y z
N MET A 1 -5.36 -0.32 12.75
CA MET A 1 -5.42 -1.68 12.17
C MET A 1 -6.26 -1.75 10.89
N MET A 2 -7.45 -1.15 10.81
CA MET A 2 -8.30 -1.23 9.60
C MET A 2 -7.66 -0.71 8.30
N ILE A 3 -6.84 0.35 8.35
CA ILE A 3 -6.20 0.92 7.14
C ILE A 3 -5.22 -0.07 6.47
N TYR A 4 -4.55 -0.92 7.25
CA TYR A 4 -3.67 -1.97 6.74
C TYR A 4 -4.43 -3.09 6.00
N ILE A 5 -5.70 -3.32 6.36
CA ILE A 5 -6.54 -4.34 5.73
C ILE A 5 -6.91 -3.92 4.30
N PHE A 6 -7.20 -2.62 4.09
CA PHE A 6 -7.56 -2.14 2.76
C PHE A 6 -6.40 -2.17 1.77
N GLY A 7 -5.18 -1.79 2.19
CA GLY A 7 -3.99 -1.89 1.34
C GLY A 7 -3.54 -3.33 1.07
N SER A 8 -3.86 -4.28 1.95
CA SER A 8 -3.52 -5.69 1.73
C SER A 8 -4.47 -6.39 0.76
N ILE A 9 -5.76 -6.05 0.72
CA ILE A 9 -6.72 -6.61 -0.24
C ILE A 9 -6.30 -6.35 -1.69
N THR A 10 -5.87 -5.12 -1.99
CA THR A 10 -5.42 -4.74 -3.33
C THR A 10 -4.13 -5.45 -3.72
N LEU A 11 -3.20 -5.59 -2.77
CA LEU A 11 -1.93 -6.30 -2.99
C LEU A 11 -2.14 -7.81 -3.21
N ILE A 12 -3.08 -8.42 -2.46
CA ILE A 12 -3.53 -9.81 -2.61
C ILE A 12 -4.14 -10.02 -4.00
N LEU A 13 -5.02 -9.13 -4.45
CA LEU A 13 -5.62 -9.19 -5.80
C LEU A 13 -4.55 -9.17 -6.89
N TYR A 14 -3.56 -8.29 -6.79
CA TYR A 14 -2.47 -8.23 -7.75
C TYR A 14 -1.61 -9.49 -7.78
N THR A 15 -1.14 -9.94 -6.60
CA THR A 15 -0.17 -11.04 -6.50
C THR A 15 -0.78 -12.42 -6.78
N LEU A 16 -2.02 -12.65 -6.34
CA LEU A 16 -2.66 -13.97 -6.45
C LEU A 16 -3.52 -14.15 -7.70
N ILE A 17 -3.97 -13.06 -8.33
CA ILE A 17 -4.89 -13.15 -9.47
C ILE A 17 -4.27 -12.55 -10.73
N ILE A 18 -3.86 -11.27 -10.69
CA ILE A 18 -3.47 -10.56 -11.91
C ILE A 18 -2.16 -11.09 -12.49
N LYS A 19 -1.12 -11.24 -11.66
CA LYS A 19 0.21 -11.68 -12.11
C LYS A 19 0.22 -13.13 -12.65
N PRO A 20 -0.42 -14.13 -12.01
CA PRO A 20 -0.50 -15.48 -12.57
C PRO A 20 -1.26 -15.55 -13.89
N ILE A 21 -2.35 -14.80 -14.04
CA ILE A 21 -3.12 -14.76 -15.28
C ILE A 21 -2.27 -14.18 -16.42
N ALA A 22 -1.52 -13.12 -16.15
CA ALA A 22 -0.62 -12.54 -17.16
C ALA A 22 0.50 -13.48 -17.60
N LEU A 23 1.09 -14.22 -16.66
CA LEU A 23 2.06 -15.26 -16.98
C LEU A 23 1.45 -16.38 -17.82
N MET A 24 0.19 -16.73 -17.57
CA MET A 24 -0.52 -17.77 -18.32
C MET A 24 -0.77 -17.36 -19.77
N TYR A 25 -1.15 -16.11 -20.01
CA TYR A 25 -1.42 -15.57 -21.35
C TYR A 25 -0.16 -15.07 -22.09
N HIS A 26 1.00 -15.04 -21.44
CA HIS A 26 2.27 -14.53 -22.01
C HIS A 26 2.16 -13.10 -22.58
N GLU A 27 1.20 -12.33 -22.08
CA GLU A 27 0.95 -10.95 -22.50
C GLU A 27 1.45 -9.97 -21.43
N PRO A 28 1.94 -8.78 -21.83
CA PRO A 28 2.28 -7.74 -20.88
C PRO A 28 1.01 -7.31 -20.12
N ILE A 29 1.06 -7.26 -18.79
CA ILE A 29 -0.10 -6.89 -17.95
C ILE A 29 -0.71 -5.54 -18.38
N SER A 30 0.13 -4.61 -18.84
CA SER A 30 -0.29 -3.29 -19.33
C SER A 30 -1.19 -3.34 -20.56
N GLN A 31 -1.16 -4.43 -21.32
CA GLN A 31 -1.96 -4.64 -22.54
C GLN A 31 -3.19 -5.52 -22.30
N MET A 32 -3.27 -6.17 -21.14
CA MET A 32 -4.39 -7.06 -20.81
C MET A 32 -5.65 -6.25 -20.51
N THR A 33 -6.79 -6.77 -20.96
CA THR A 33 -8.10 -6.15 -20.72
C THR A 33 -9.06 -7.18 -20.13
N SER A 34 -9.70 -6.84 -19.01
CA SER A 34 -10.69 -7.67 -18.32
C SER A 34 -12.11 -7.12 -18.53
N PRO A 35 -13.13 -7.97 -18.68
CA PRO A 35 -14.53 -7.55 -18.65
C PRO A 35 -14.96 -6.92 -17.32
N VAL A 36 -14.28 -7.28 -16.22
CA VAL A 36 -14.61 -6.84 -14.86
C VAL A 36 -13.77 -5.64 -14.42
N PHE A 37 -12.48 -5.65 -14.74
CA PHE A 37 -11.53 -4.64 -14.28
C PHE A 37 -11.08 -3.66 -15.38
N GLY A 38 -11.49 -3.88 -16.62
CA GLY A 38 -11.05 -3.07 -17.76
C GLY A 38 -9.57 -3.26 -18.08
N ASN A 39 -8.91 -2.20 -18.54
CA ASN A 39 -7.48 -2.24 -18.85
C ASN A 39 -6.66 -2.43 -17.57
N TYR A 40 -5.90 -3.53 -17.50
CA TYR A 40 -5.12 -3.88 -16.32
C TYR A 40 -4.01 -2.88 -16.04
N GLY A 41 -3.34 -2.30 -17.05
CA GLY A 41 -2.33 -1.25 -16.84
C GLY A 41 -2.89 -0.05 -16.08
N ARG A 42 -4.05 0.47 -16.49
CA ARG A 42 -4.74 1.56 -15.79
C ARG A 42 -5.21 1.14 -14.40
N TYR A 43 -5.67 -0.09 -14.24
CA TYR A 43 -6.08 -0.61 -12.94
C TYR A 43 -4.88 -0.65 -11.98
N LEU A 44 -3.73 -1.15 -12.42
CA LEU A 44 -2.50 -1.20 -11.60
C LEU A 44 -1.99 0.18 -11.23
N PHE A 45 -1.95 1.11 -12.19
CA PHE A 45 -1.58 2.50 -11.90
C PHE A 45 -2.52 3.13 -10.86
N SER A 46 -3.84 2.90 -11.01
CA SER A 46 -4.83 3.39 -10.06
C SER A 46 -4.67 2.75 -8.68
N LEU A 47 -4.30 1.47 -8.64
CA LEU A 47 -4.03 0.70 -7.43
C LEU A 47 -2.81 1.26 -6.69
N GLU A 48 -1.75 1.56 -7.42
CA GLU A 48 -0.52 2.15 -6.90
C GLU A 48 -0.80 3.54 -6.33
N ALA A 49 -1.46 4.41 -7.10
CA ALA A 49 -1.85 5.74 -6.66
C ALA A 49 -2.74 5.69 -5.40
N PHE A 50 -3.72 4.79 -5.37
CA PHE A 50 -4.58 4.59 -4.20
C PHE A 50 -3.77 4.13 -2.98
N THR A 51 -2.87 3.16 -3.16
CA THR A 51 -2.01 2.64 -2.09
C THR A 51 -1.11 3.74 -1.53
N LEU A 52 -0.53 4.57 -2.41
CA LEU A 52 0.29 5.72 -2.03
C LEU A 52 -0.51 6.74 -1.20
N ILE A 53 -1.72 7.10 -1.66
CA ILE A 53 -2.60 8.03 -0.95
C ILE A 53 -2.92 7.49 0.45
N VAL A 54 -3.30 6.22 0.55
CA VAL A 54 -3.63 5.57 1.83
C VAL A 54 -2.42 5.54 2.77
N MET A 55 -1.23 5.22 2.24
CA MET A 55 0.01 5.24 3.02
C MET A 55 0.34 6.63 3.57
N ILE A 56 0.25 7.67 2.74
CA ILE A 56 0.49 9.06 3.15
C ILE A 56 -0.53 9.46 4.22
N ALA A 57 -1.83 9.21 4.00
CA ALA A 57 -2.87 9.51 4.97
C ALA A 57 -2.64 8.80 6.31
N SER A 58 -2.22 7.53 6.26
CA SER A 58 -1.90 6.74 7.46
C SER A 58 -0.68 7.29 8.20
N LEU A 59 0.35 7.76 7.49
CA LEU A 59 1.52 8.40 8.08
C LEU A 59 1.16 9.73 8.75
N VAL A 60 0.31 10.55 8.11
CA VAL A 60 -0.20 11.81 8.68
C VAL A 60 -1.00 11.55 9.95
N LEU A 61 -1.92 10.57 9.94
CA LEU A 61 -2.69 10.18 11.12
C LEU A 61 -1.80 9.69 12.26
N TYR A 62 -0.74 8.94 11.93
CA TYR A 62 0.26 8.52 12.91
C TYR A 62 0.98 9.73 13.53
N GLY A 63 1.41 10.70 12.71
CA GLY A 63 2.02 11.94 13.19
C GLY A 63 1.10 12.76 14.11
N ILE A 64 -0.18 12.90 13.72
CA ILE A 64 -1.20 13.58 14.54
C ILE A 64 -1.42 12.85 15.87
N SER A 65 -1.49 11.51 15.85
CA SER A 65 -1.63 10.70 17.05
C SER A 65 -0.46 10.89 18.02
N MET A 66 0.77 10.92 17.49
CA MET A 66 1.98 11.17 18.29
C MET A 66 2.00 12.59 18.86
N TYR A 67 1.64 13.59 18.07
CA TYR A 67 1.52 14.98 18.53
C TYR A 67 0.49 15.10 19.65
N HIS A 68 -0.71 14.55 19.46
CA HIS A 68 -1.76 14.57 20.47
C HIS A 68 -1.31 13.91 21.78
N ASN A 69 -0.64 12.76 21.69
CA ASN A 69 -0.12 12.08 22.86
C ASN A 69 0.99 12.88 23.57
N HIS A 70 1.86 13.57 22.81
CA HIS A 70 2.88 14.44 23.37
C HIS A 70 2.27 15.64 24.12
N THR A 71 1.24 16.28 23.56
CA THR A 71 0.53 17.41 24.22
C THR A 71 -0.14 17.02 25.55
N ARG A 72 -0.43 15.72 25.74
CA ARG A 72 -1.02 15.17 26.97
C ARG A 72 0.02 14.59 27.94
N ASN A 73 1.31 14.88 27.75
CA ASN A 73 2.43 14.30 28.51
C ASN A 73 2.41 12.76 28.52
N GLY A 74 1.85 12.13 27.49
CA GLY A 74 1.78 10.69 27.37
C GLY A 74 3.17 10.10 27.13
N LYS A 75 3.53 9.06 27.89
CA LYS A 75 4.81 8.36 27.71
C LYS A 75 4.63 7.26 26.65
N VAL A 76 5.35 7.36 25.54
CA VAL A 76 5.39 6.33 24.50
C VAL A 76 6.75 5.66 24.53
N SER A 77 6.77 4.32 24.47
CA SER A 77 8.02 3.60 24.37
C SER A 77 8.70 3.88 23.02
N MET A 78 10.03 3.98 23.01
CA MET A 78 10.79 4.21 21.77
C MET A 78 10.50 3.15 20.70
N ARG A 79 10.21 1.91 21.11
CA ARG A 79 9.84 0.80 20.22
C ARG A 79 8.52 1.06 19.50
N THR A 80 7.53 1.65 20.18
CA THR A 80 6.24 2.05 19.60
C THR A 80 6.38 3.21 18.61
N ILE A 81 7.45 4.00 18.73
CA ILE A 81 7.77 5.09 17.80
C ILE A 81 8.50 4.57 16.55
N ILE A 82 9.54 3.77 16.78
CA ILE A 82 10.44 3.31 15.71
C ILE A 82 9.81 2.23 14.84
N ALA A 83 9.06 1.27 15.42
CA ALA A 83 8.53 0.15 14.65
C ALA A 83 7.59 0.59 13.51
N PRO A 84 6.60 1.47 13.71
CA PRO A 84 5.77 1.98 12.61
C PRO A 84 6.58 2.73 11.55
N LEU A 85 7.56 3.52 11.98
CA LEU A 85 8.46 4.28 11.10
C LEU A 85 9.26 3.36 10.17
N ILE A 86 9.86 2.30 10.72
CA ILE A 86 10.56 1.27 9.96
C ILE A 86 9.59 0.60 8.97
N LEU A 87 8.38 0.23 9.42
CA LEU A 87 7.38 -0.38 8.55
C LEU A 87 6.96 0.54 7.40
N TYR A 88 6.82 1.85 7.62
CA TYR A 88 6.55 2.80 6.54
C TYR A 88 7.72 2.88 5.55
N VAL A 89 8.96 2.97 6.04
CA VAL A 89 10.15 2.97 5.17
C VAL A 89 10.19 1.72 4.31
N PHE A 90 9.97 0.54 4.90
CA PHE A 90 9.86 -0.72 4.16
C PHE A 90 8.71 -0.70 3.16
N ALA A 91 7.53 -0.20 3.54
CA ALA A 91 6.38 -0.12 2.64
C ALA A 91 6.65 0.82 1.44
N PHE A 92 7.30 1.97 1.64
CA PHE A 92 7.68 2.88 0.55
C PHE A 92 8.75 2.27 -0.35
N ALA A 93 9.75 1.60 0.23
CA ALA A 93 10.77 0.89 -0.54
C ALA A 93 10.14 -0.25 -1.36
N LEU A 94 9.24 -1.04 -0.77
CA LEU A 94 8.52 -2.10 -1.48
C LEU A 94 7.62 -1.54 -2.58
N LEU A 95 6.94 -0.41 -2.35
CA LEU A 95 6.15 0.24 -3.39
C LEU A 95 7.04 0.72 -4.55
N GLY A 96 8.16 1.39 -4.25
CA GLY A 96 9.11 1.85 -5.27
C GLY A 96 9.83 0.73 -6.02
N VAL A 97 10.08 -0.41 -5.38
CA VAL A 97 10.68 -1.61 -6.01
C VAL A 97 9.63 -2.50 -6.69
N SER A 98 8.35 -2.37 -6.32
CA SER A 98 7.27 -3.20 -6.87
C SER A 98 7.13 -3.05 -8.39
N GLY A 99 7.68 -1.97 -8.96
CA GLY A 99 7.91 -1.85 -10.39
C GLY A 99 6.63 -2.06 -11.19
N PHE A 100 5.52 -1.57 -10.65
CA PHE A 100 4.33 -1.31 -11.44
C PHE A 100 4.68 -0.40 -12.63
#